data_AF-Q7Z2A0-F1
#
_entry.id   AF-Q7Z2A0-F1
#
_cell.length_a   1.000
_cell.length_b   1.000
_cell.length_c   1.000
_cell.angle_alpha   90.00
_cell.angle_beta   90.00
_cell.angle_gamma   90.00
#
_symmetry.space_group_name_H-M   'P 1'
#
loop_
_entity.id
_entity.type
_entity.pdbx_description
1 polymer ?
#
loop_
_entity_poly.entity_id
_entity_poly.type
_entity_poly.pdbx_seq_one_letter_code
_entity_poly.pdbx_strand_id
1 'polypeptide(L)'
;MAVIDKIEIPVDIEKWRPIMVIVNPKSGSGAGKQLLRNFRAHLHPAQVVDVLKSNIAASLRWIDEHPNVDVRILIAGGDGTICSALDQIDTLSRRIPVAVLPLGTGNDLSRLLKWGKKCDGDIDVIKVCAFPESDNYERPDFYS
;
A
#
# COMPACT_ATOMS: atom_id res chain seq x y z
N MET A 1 -5.65 -17.90 18.66
CA MET A 1 -4.85 -17.39 17.52
C MET A 1 -5.42 -18.03 16.27
N ALA A 2 -6.16 -17.29 15.45
CA ALA A 2 -6.55 -17.77 14.14
C ALA A 2 -5.36 -17.52 13.20
N VAL A 3 -4.63 -18.57 12.84
CA VAL A 3 -3.68 -18.54 11.74
C VAL A 3 -4.53 -18.73 10.49
N ILE A 4 -4.96 -17.62 9.88
CA ILE A 4 -5.60 -17.65 8.57
C ILE A 4 -4.47 -17.62 7.56
N ASP A 5 -4.16 -18.80 7.02
CA ASP A 5 -3.00 -19.07 6.17
C ASP A 5 -3.27 -18.79 4.67
N LYS A 6 -4.47 -18.28 4.34
CA LYS A 6 -4.92 -18.10 2.96
C LYS A 6 -5.79 -16.85 2.82
N ILE A 7 -5.45 -15.98 1.87
CA ILE A 7 -6.34 -14.94 1.40
C ILE A 7 -7.35 -15.60 0.46
N GLU A 8 -8.61 -15.70 0.87
CA GLU A 8 -9.71 -16.14 0.01
C GLU A 8 -10.39 -14.92 -0.60
N ILE A 9 -10.73 -14.99 -1.90
CA ILE A 9 -11.46 -13.94 -2.59
C ILE A 9 -12.91 -13.98 -2.07
N PRO A 10 -13.44 -12.88 -1.50
CA PRO A 10 -14.83 -12.82 -1.08
C PRO A 10 -15.75 -12.96 -2.30
N VAL A 11 -16.65 -13.93 -2.27
CA VAL A 11 -17.63 -14.18 -3.35
C VAL A 11 -18.83 -13.22 -3.29
N ASP A 12 -19.12 -12.67 -2.11
CA ASP A 12 -20.30 -11.84 -1.85
C ASP A 12 -20.05 -10.33 -1.98
N ILE A 13 -18.83 -9.92 -2.34
CA ILE A 13 -18.45 -8.50 -2.47
C ILE A 13 -18.27 -8.18 -3.95
N GLU A 14 -19.30 -7.57 -4.53
CA GLU A 14 -19.24 -7.05 -5.90
C GLU A 14 -18.13 -5.99 -6.00
N LYS A 15 -17.19 -6.16 -6.96
CA LYS A 15 -16.02 -5.30 -7.14
C LYS A 15 -15.11 -5.21 -5.89
N TRP A 16 -14.78 -6.33 -5.25
CA TRP A 16 -13.76 -6.36 -4.18
C TRP A 16 -12.39 -5.83 -4.67
N ARG A 17 -11.88 -4.81 -3.97
CA ARG A 17 -10.63 -4.12 -4.31
C ARG A 17 -9.67 -4.06 -3.12
N PRO A 18 -8.94 -5.14 -2.82
CA PRO A 18 -8.08 -5.20 -1.65
C PRO A 18 -6.93 -4.19 -1.76
N ILE A 19 -6.53 -3.67 -0.59
CA ILE A 19 -5.32 -2.87 -0.43
C ILE A 19 -4.21 -3.74 0.18
N MET A 20 -3.02 -3.68 -0.40
CA MET A 20 -1.79 -4.19 0.19
C MET A 20 -0.97 -3.02 0.72
N VAL A 21 -0.59 -3.08 1.98
CA VAL A 21 0.12 -2.00 2.66
C VAL A 21 1.54 -2.44 2.98
N ILE A 22 2.53 -1.73 2.45
CA ILE A 22 3.94 -1.93 2.73
C ILE A 22 4.38 -0.83 3.70
N VAL A 23 4.80 -1.21 4.90
CA VAL A 23 5.19 -0.25 5.95
C VAL A 23 6.60 -0.54 6.45
N ASN A 24 7.43 0.50 6.57
CA ASN A 24 8.68 0.43 7.32
C ASN A 24 8.49 1.01 8.75
N PRO A 25 8.47 0.17 9.80
CA PRO A 25 8.23 0.61 11.18
C PRO A 25 9.27 1.58 11.74
N LYS A 26 10.48 1.63 11.18
CA LYS A 26 11.55 2.53 11.62
C LYS A 26 11.41 3.94 11.03
N SER A 27 10.49 4.16 10.09
CA SER A 27 10.31 5.48 9.47
C SER A 27 9.49 6.43 10.37
N GLY A 28 9.77 7.73 10.27
CA GLY A 28 8.97 8.80 10.88
C GLY A 28 8.98 8.87 12.39
N SER A 29 10.13 8.61 13.03
CA SER A 29 10.31 8.74 14.49
C SER A 29 9.26 8.00 15.34
N GLY A 30 8.78 6.85 14.84
CA GLY A 30 7.75 6.03 15.50
C GLY A 30 6.40 5.99 14.79
N ALA A 31 6.14 6.91 13.86
CA ALA A 31 4.90 6.93 13.06
C ALA A 31 4.70 5.61 12.28
N GLY A 32 5.77 5.06 11.69
CA GLY A 32 5.69 3.78 10.96
C GLY A 32 5.25 2.62 11.83
N LYS A 33 5.70 2.56 13.10
CA LYS A 33 5.30 1.51 14.05
C LYS A 33 3.83 1.64 14.45
N GLN A 34 3.35 2.87 14.67
CA GLN A 34 1.94 3.12 14.96
C GLN A 34 1.05 2.76 13.78
N LEU A 35 1.45 3.17 12.57
CA LEU A 35 0.73 2.89 11.34
C LEU A 35 0.63 1.37 11.07
N LEU A 36 1.75 0.65 11.21
CA LEU A 36 1.75 -0.81 11.07
C LEU A 36 0.77 -1.49 12.03
N ARG A 37 0.73 -1.03 13.30
CA ARG A 37 -0.21 -1.55 14.30
C ARG A 37 -1.67 -1.24 13.92
N ASN A 38 -1.95 -0.02 13.43
CA ASN A 38 -3.29 0.38 13.04
C ASN A 38 -3.79 -0.43 11.83
N PHE A 39 -2.96 -0.63 10.81
CA PHE A 39 -3.34 -1.46 9.66
C PHE A 39 -3.57 -2.93 10.05
N ARG A 40 -2.70 -3.52 10.88
CA ARG A 40 -2.89 -4.91 11.35
C ARG A 40 -4.15 -5.10 12.20
N ALA A 41 -4.69 -4.04 12.79
CA ALA A 41 -5.94 -4.10 13.54
C ALA A 41 -7.19 -4.09 12.63
N HIS A 42 -7.08 -3.62 11.39
CA HIS A 42 -8.22 -3.44 10.48
C HIS A 42 -8.13 -4.26 9.19
N LEU A 43 -6.95 -4.75 8.82
CA LEU A 43 -6.69 -5.53 7.60
C LEU A 43 -6.22 -6.93 7.92
N HIS A 44 -6.40 -7.84 6.96
CA HIS A 44 -5.86 -9.19 7.07
C HIS A 44 -4.32 -9.14 7.20
N PRO A 45 -3.67 -9.96 8.05
CA PRO A 45 -2.22 -9.92 8.24
C PRO A 45 -1.41 -10.04 6.95
N ALA A 46 -1.89 -10.84 5.99
CA ALA A 46 -1.25 -11.01 4.69
C ALA A 46 -1.30 -9.75 3.80
N GLN A 47 -2.22 -8.81 4.07
CA GLN A 47 -2.29 -7.52 3.38
C GLN A 47 -1.30 -6.50 3.94
N VAL A 48 -0.68 -6.75 5.09
CA VAL A 48 0.17 -5.78 5.79
C VAL A 48 1.61 -6.27 5.86
N VAL A 49 2.43 -5.78 4.92
CA VAL A 49 3.84 -6.12 4.76
C VAL A 49 4.71 -5.22 5.64
N ASP A 50 5.42 -5.84 6.57
CA ASP A 50 6.43 -5.17 7.40
C ASP A 50 7.80 -5.34 6.73
N VAL A 51 8.36 -4.26 6.20
CA VAL A 51 9.62 -4.29 5.41
C VAL A 51 10.79 -4.86 6.22
N LEU A 52 10.72 -4.83 7.56
CA LEU A 52 11.78 -5.37 8.43
C LEU A 52 11.64 -6.86 8.71
N LYS A 53 10.48 -7.46 8.41
CA LYS A 53 10.15 -8.85 8.76
C LYS A 53 9.73 -9.70 7.57
N SER A 54 9.39 -9.08 6.45
CA SER A 54 8.79 -9.75 5.29
C SER A 54 9.58 -9.41 4.04
N ASN A 55 9.72 -10.39 3.15
CA ASN A 55 10.21 -10.14 1.80
C ASN A 55 9.07 -9.53 0.97
N ILE A 56 9.27 -8.31 0.46
CA ILE A 56 8.28 -7.57 -0.32
C ILE A 56 7.90 -8.34 -1.60
N ALA A 57 8.89 -8.82 -2.36
CA ALA A 57 8.65 -9.56 -3.60
C ALA A 57 7.79 -10.81 -3.37
N ALA A 58 8.13 -11.60 -2.35
CA ALA A 58 7.36 -12.79 -1.99
C ALA A 58 5.92 -12.43 -1.56
N SER A 59 5.74 -11.29 -0.88
CA SER A 59 4.42 -10.81 -0.46
C SER A 59 3.57 -10.38 -1.66
N LEU A 60 4.20 -9.75 -2.67
CA LEU A 60 3.52 -9.25 -3.87
C LEU A 60 3.19 -10.36 -4.88
N ARG A 61 3.82 -11.54 -4.80
CA ARG A 61 3.55 -12.68 -5.71
C ARG A 61 2.07 -13.05 -5.80
N TRP A 62 1.32 -12.87 -4.71
CA TRP A 62 -0.12 -13.13 -4.69
C TRP A 62 -0.90 -12.31 -5.74
N ILE A 63 -0.42 -11.11 -6.09
CA ILE A 63 -1.04 -10.24 -7.09
C ILE A 63 -0.97 -10.86 -8.49
N ASP A 64 0.16 -11.49 -8.83
CA ASP A 64 0.35 -12.18 -10.11
C ASP A 64 -0.40 -13.51 -10.16
N GLU A 65 -0.55 -14.19 -9.02
CA GLU A 65 -1.37 -15.41 -8.89
C GLU A 65 -2.87 -15.13 -9.05
N HIS A 66 -3.30 -13.87 -8.86
CA HIS A 66 -4.70 -13.45 -8.93
C HIS A 66 -4.90 -12.26 -9.88
N PRO A 67 -4.71 -12.46 -11.21
CA PRO A 67 -4.73 -11.36 -12.19
C PRO A 67 -6.11 -10.69 -12.32
N ASN A 68 -7.18 -11.39 -11.95
CA ASN A 68 -8.56 -10.90 -12.04
C ASN A 68 -8.97 -10.01 -10.85
N VAL A 69 -8.12 -9.89 -9.82
CA VAL A 69 -8.43 -9.07 -8.64
C VAL A 69 -7.87 -7.66 -8.82
N ASP A 70 -8.69 -6.64 -8.63
CA ASP A 70 -8.26 -5.24 -8.71
C ASP A 70 -7.60 -4.79 -7.38
N VAL A 71 -6.29 -5.03 -7.27
CA VAL A 71 -5.48 -4.74 -6.08
C VAL A 71 -4.90 -3.34 -6.16
N ARG A 72 -4.68 -2.70 -5.00
CA ARG A 72 -3.92 -1.44 -4.88
C ARG A 72 -2.83 -1.57 -3.83
N ILE A 73 -1.76 -0.78 -3.97
CA ILE A 73 -0.63 -0.81 -3.05
C ILE A 73 -0.46 0.56 -2.38
N LEU A 74 -0.30 0.56 -1.06
CA LEU A 74 0.11 1.73 -0.28
C LEU A 74 1.50 1.49 0.32
N ILE A 75 2.44 2.40 0.04
CA ILE A 75 3.79 2.35 0.59
C ILE A 75 3.95 3.44 1.64
N ALA A 76 4.27 3.06 2.88
CA ALA A 76 4.51 3.99 3.97
C ALA A 76 5.95 3.87 4.50
N GLY A 77 6.77 4.87 4.24
CA GLY A 77 8.18 4.84 4.62
C GLY A 77 8.94 6.12 4.24
N GLY A 78 10.25 6.13 4.50
CA GLY A 78 11.15 7.14 3.94
C GLY A 78 11.57 6.82 2.50
N ASP A 79 12.34 7.70 1.86
CA ASP A 79 12.68 7.61 0.43
C ASP A 79 13.34 6.28 0.05
N GLY A 80 14.29 5.79 0.86
CA GLY A 80 14.93 4.49 0.59
C GLY A 80 13.97 3.30 0.65
N THR A 81 12.95 3.36 1.49
CA THR A 81 11.89 2.33 1.53
C THR A 81 10.98 2.44 0.32
N ILE A 82 10.64 3.67 -0.08
CA ILE A 82 9.77 3.93 -1.23
C ILE A 82 10.45 3.46 -2.51
N CYS A 83 11.69 3.84 -2.77
CA CYS A 83 12.44 3.37 -3.94
C CYS A 83 12.53 1.84 -3.96
N SER A 84 12.98 1.22 -2.86
CA SER A 84 13.12 -0.24 -2.81
C SER A 84 11.78 -0.96 -3.02
N ALA A 85 10.66 -0.43 -2.52
CA ALA A 85 9.36 -1.04 -2.73
C ALA A 85 8.87 -0.85 -4.17
N LEU A 86 9.07 0.34 -4.76
CA LEU A 86 8.74 0.60 -6.17
C LEU A 86 9.53 -0.32 -7.12
N ASP A 87 10.82 -0.54 -6.85
CA ASP A 87 11.65 -1.46 -7.64
C ASP A 87 11.08 -2.88 -7.64
N GLN A 88 10.53 -3.35 -6.52
CA GLN A 88 9.88 -4.67 -6.45
C GLN A 88 8.51 -4.68 -7.14
N ILE A 89 7.75 -3.58 -7.06
CA ILE A 89 6.45 -3.47 -7.72
C ILE A 89 6.59 -3.45 -9.25
N ASP A 90 7.68 -2.87 -9.76
CA ASP A 90 7.97 -2.83 -11.20
C ASP A 90 8.23 -4.23 -11.80
N THR A 91 8.51 -5.23 -10.95
CA THR A 91 8.67 -6.63 -11.39
C THR A 91 7.34 -7.38 -11.59
N LEU A 92 6.21 -6.78 -11.19
CA LEU A 92 4.89 -7.40 -11.33
C LEU A 92 4.47 -7.50 -12.79
N SER A 93 3.68 -8.51 -13.12
CA SER A 93 3.23 -8.77 -14.50
C SER A 93 2.31 -7.70 -15.08
N ARG A 94 1.78 -6.80 -14.23
CA ARG A 94 0.85 -5.73 -14.60
C ARG A 94 1.06 -4.49 -13.75
N ARG A 95 0.66 -3.34 -14.29
CA ARG A 95 0.68 -2.07 -13.54
C ARG A 95 -0.42 -2.06 -12.49
N ILE A 96 -0.02 -1.78 -11.25
CA ILE A 96 -0.90 -1.67 -10.09
C ILE A 96 -0.95 -0.20 -9.63
N PRO A 97 -2.12 0.34 -9.25
CA PRO A 97 -2.17 1.65 -8.63
C PRO A 97 -1.38 1.68 -7.31
N VAL A 98 -0.42 2.59 -7.23
CA VAL A 98 0.44 2.78 -6.04
C VAL A 98 0.20 4.15 -5.44
N ALA A 99 -0.06 4.19 -4.13
CA ALA A 99 -0.04 5.40 -3.33
C ALA A 99 1.18 5.39 -2.40
N VAL A 100 1.78 6.56 -2.18
CA VAL A 100 2.93 6.72 -1.29
C VAL A 100 2.57 7.64 -0.14
N LEU A 101 2.86 7.18 1.07
CA LEU A 101 2.75 7.92 2.31
C LEU A 101 4.18 8.18 2.84
N PRO A 102 4.72 9.38 2.60
CA PRO A 102 6.09 9.68 2.97
C PRO A 102 6.18 9.96 4.48
N LEU A 103 6.79 9.02 5.20
CA LEU A 103 7.00 9.09 6.66
C LEU A 103 8.34 9.74 7.03
N GLY A 104 9.11 10.24 6.06
CA GLY A 104 10.40 10.87 6.32
C GLY A 104 10.29 12.29 6.87
N THR A 105 11.36 12.77 7.49
CA THR A 105 11.57 14.22 7.74
C THR A 105 12.07 14.93 6.48
N GLY A 106 12.77 14.19 5.60
CA GLY A 106 13.31 14.64 4.31
C GLY A 106 12.25 14.77 3.22
N ASN A 107 11.36 13.80 3.03
CA ASN A 107 10.28 13.80 2.01
C ASN A 107 10.68 14.39 0.65
N ASP A 108 11.92 14.15 0.22
CA ASP A 108 12.48 14.77 -0.98
C ASP A 108 11.80 14.23 -2.24
N LEU A 109 11.41 12.93 -2.24
CA LEU A 109 10.58 12.36 -3.30
C LEU A 109 9.20 13.01 -3.37
N SER A 110 8.57 13.32 -2.22
CA SER A 110 7.26 14.00 -2.20
C SER A 110 7.34 15.41 -2.77
N ARG A 111 8.45 16.13 -2.51
CA ARG A 111 8.69 17.47 -3.05
C ARG A 111 8.97 17.41 -4.55
N LEU A 112 9.80 16.47 -4.98
CA LEU A 112 10.18 16.29 -6.38
C LEU A 112 8.99 15.86 -7.24
N LEU A 113 8.17 14.94 -6.74
CA LEU A 113 7.02 14.37 -7.44
C LEU A 113 5.72 15.15 -7.20
N LYS A 114 5.80 16.27 -6.44
CA LYS A 114 4.69 17.14 -6.07
C LYS A 114 3.51 16.41 -5.39
N TRP A 115 3.77 15.32 -4.67
CA TRP A 115 2.76 14.50 -3.99
C TRP A 115 2.13 15.17 -2.76
N GLY A 116 2.56 16.39 -2.40
CA GLY A 116 2.02 17.18 -1.30
C GLY A 116 2.98 17.34 -0.14
N LYS A 117 2.55 18.12 0.88
CA LYS A 117 3.31 18.34 2.12
C LYS A 117 3.00 17.24 3.15
N LYS A 118 3.89 17.12 4.14
CA LYS A 118 3.88 16.15 5.25
C LYS A 118 2.47 15.89 5.82
N CYS A 119 2.10 14.63 5.98
CA CYS A 119 0.93 14.22 6.75
C CYS A 119 1.25 14.40 8.25
N ASP A 120 0.85 15.54 8.84
CA ASP A 120 1.03 15.85 10.27
C ASP A 120 -0.21 15.47 11.13
N GLY A 121 -1.16 14.69 10.59
CA GLY A 121 -2.36 14.23 11.30
C GLY A 121 -2.40 12.71 11.46
N ASP A 122 -3.20 12.23 12.43
CA ASP A 122 -3.52 10.80 12.57
C ASP A 122 -4.13 10.29 11.26
N ILE A 123 -3.53 9.24 10.70
CA ILE A 123 -4.01 8.61 9.47
C ILE A 123 -5.22 7.77 9.80
N ASP A 124 -6.37 8.19 9.30
CA ASP A 124 -7.61 7.43 9.36
C ASP A 124 -7.51 6.24 8.39
N VAL A 125 -7.08 5.10 8.91
CA VAL A 125 -6.93 3.84 8.17
C VAL A 125 -8.25 3.41 7.53
N ILE A 126 -9.39 3.70 8.17
CA ILE A 126 -10.71 3.36 7.63
C ILE A 126 -10.98 4.19 6.38
N LYS A 127 -10.67 5.48 6.37
CA LYS A 127 -10.77 6.32 5.16
C LYS A 127 -9.78 5.94 4.06
N VAL A 128 -8.57 5.49 4.41
CA VAL A 128 -7.60 5.01 3.41
C VAL A 128 -8.10 3.73 2.74
N CYS A 129 -8.77 2.86 3.50
CA CYS A 129 -9.38 1.64 2.99
C CYS A 129 -10.71 1.89 2.26
N ALA A 130 -11.51 2.86 2.75
CA ALA A 130 -12.79 3.26 2.20
C ALA A 130 -12.56 4.18 1.01
N PHE A 131 -12.55 3.61 -0.19
CA PHE A 131 -12.55 4.45 -1.38
C PHE A 131 -13.94 5.08 -1.59
N PRO A 132 -14.00 6.34 -2.04
CA PRO A 132 -15.23 6.90 -2.56
C PRO A 132 -15.59 6.17 -3.86
N GLU A 133 -16.81 5.65 -3.93
CA GLU A 133 -17.45 5.31 -5.20
C GLU A 133 -17.49 6.57 -6.07
N SER A 134 -16.48 6.75 -6.91
CA SER A 134 -16.47 7.79 -7.93
C SER A 134 -16.22 7.11 -9.25
N ASP A 135 -17.32 6.68 -9.86
CA ASP A 135 -17.43 6.08 -11.20
C ASP A 135 -17.04 7.06 -12.34
N ASN A 136 -16.26 8.11 -12.09
CA ASN A 136 -15.95 9.16 -13.06
C ASN A 136 -14.50 9.68 -13.00
N TYR A 137 -13.51 8.82 -12.74
CA TYR A 137 -12.12 9.17 -13.05
C TYR A 137 -11.78 8.64 -14.44
N GLU A 138 -12.06 9.46 -15.47
CA GLU A 138 -11.48 9.25 -16.79
C GLU A 138 -9.97 9.09 -16.63
N ARG A 139 -9.42 7.98 -17.14
CA ARG A 139 -7.98 7.77 -17.18
C ARG A 139 -7.38 8.97 -17.93
N PRO A 140 -6.49 9.77 -17.34
CA PRO A 140 -5.83 10.80 -18.10
C PRO A 140 -4.92 10.12 -19.12
N ASP A 141 -5.22 10.34 -20.39
CA ASP A 141 -4.43 9.90 -21.55
C ASP A 141 -3.07 10.61 -21.53
N PHE A 142 -2.15 10.11 -20.72
CA PHE A 142 -0.72 10.35 -20.90
C PHE A 142 -0.16 9.11 -21.60
N TYR A 143 0.54 9.32 -22.71
CA TYR A 143 1.05 8.33 -23.67
C TYR A 143 0.11 8.02 -24.84
N SER A 144 -0.04 9.02 -25.72
CA SER A 144 -0.03 8.80 -27.17
C SER A 144 1.42 8.77 -27.67
#